data_AF-A0AAD5T0E6-F1
#
_entry.id   AF-A0AAD5T0E6-F1
#
_cell.length_a   1.000
_cell.length_b   1.000
_cell.length_c   1.000
_cell.angle_alpha   90.00
_cell.angle_beta   90.00
_cell.angle_gamma   90.00
#
_symmetry.space_group_name_H-M   'P 1'
#
loop_
_entity.id
_entity.type
_entity.pdbx_description
1 polymer ?
#
loop_
_entity_poly.entity_id
_entity_poly.type
_entity_poly.pdbx_seq_one_letter_code
_entity_poly.pdbx_strand_id
1 'polypeptide(L)'
;MTEEVEGKRKQYRLRAQLSGHSQDVRGVAALGESGGIVSVSRDTKVLQWIPVYSHEIQSQSPLNTLSHEHESSQFLLYSTRLGHSHFVSAVVFVPPTPEFPQGLIASGSADKTILVFDAASPADAEPIFMLVGHSDNVCALAFDASGVLISGSWDRTAKVWRNWECAFTLTGHSQAVWAVLSAGDFGYLTGSADKLIKLWSSDGKFIRNFTGHTDAVRALAPLESVGFLSASNDSTIRVWGFAGDCLAELSSHSSFVYGLTPLPELAGFASCGEDRTVRVWIPDGHEYKCVQTIQHPCTSVWCVAALYNGDIVSGGSDAVVRVFTTREDRFASVEDTKVFDDEVAKQQIPSNQIGDVDKTKLPGLEALQQEGKLNQVIMVRNGDLVEAHQYTADRWVKIGEVVDAVGGGRKQIYAGREYDYVFDIDIGAGQNLKLPYNNDENPYVTAQRFIDTHELPQDFLEQIANFIISNAKPATLGNELDPNFVDPYTGAGRYIPGSAPSATTAKPAVAVPNLFPGIYSTFGLINCRGVKNKIGQLNSDSHKVGGSALSSDELSAVNALLDLIQGGKDKVAKSFDQRYWAAIGKIAFEWPEAVRFPGL
;
A
#
# COMPACT_ATOMS: atom_id res chain seq x y z
N MET A 1 34.41 37.18 4.78
CA MET A 1 34.57 36.60 3.43
C MET A 1 34.45 35.10 3.59
N THR A 2 33.22 34.63 3.72
CA THR A 2 32.86 33.22 3.79
C THR A 2 31.90 33.04 2.63
N GLU A 3 32.48 32.78 1.45
CA GLU A 3 31.71 32.23 0.34
C GLU A 3 31.23 30.85 0.80
N GLU A 4 29.95 30.77 1.14
CA GLU A 4 29.23 29.50 1.11
C GLU A 4 29.35 28.97 -0.31
N VAL A 5 30.22 27.98 -0.48
CA VAL A 5 30.12 27.06 -1.62
C VAL A 5 28.82 26.31 -1.40
N GLU A 6 27.74 26.84 -1.98
CA GLU A 6 26.42 26.23 -2.06
C GLU A 6 26.58 24.94 -2.89
N GLY A 7 27.06 23.87 -2.24
CA GLY A 7 27.22 22.57 -2.86
C GLY A 7 25.86 22.15 -3.43
N LYS A 8 25.79 21.93 -4.74
CA LYS A 8 24.59 21.38 -5.40
C LYS A 8 24.09 20.20 -4.58
N ARG A 9 22.90 20.34 -3.98
CA ARG A 9 22.29 19.29 -3.16
C ARG A 9 22.12 18.04 -4.01
N LYS A 10 22.63 16.90 -3.53
CA LYS A 10 22.56 15.63 -4.27
C LYS A 10 21.10 15.22 -4.44
N GLN A 11 20.73 14.89 -5.68
CA GLN A 11 19.36 14.49 -6.02
C GLN A 11 19.25 12.99 -6.17
N TYR A 12 18.09 12.46 -5.82
CA TYR A 12 17.75 11.07 -6.06
C TYR A 12 17.56 10.82 -7.56
N ARG A 13 18.28 9.87 -8.11
CA ARG A 13 18.13 9.40 -9.50
C ARG A 13 17.88 7.91 -9.52
N LEU A 14 17.31 7.43 -10.62
CA LEU A 14 17.03 6.02 -10.79
C LEU A 14 18.31 5.20 -10.57
N ARG A 15 18.22 4.20 -9.71
CA ARG A 15 19.23 3.16 -9.49
C ARG A 15 18.82 1.88 -10.22
N ALA A 16 17.59 1.42 -10.00
CA ALA A 16 17.10 0.16 -10.53
C ALA A 16 15.58 0.14 -10.71
N GLN A 17 15.11 -0.65 -11.68
CA GLN A 17 13.71 -1.09 -11.79
C GLN A 17 13.67 -2.61 -11.60
N LEU A 18 12.91 -3.09 -10.61
CA LEU A 18 12.83 -4.50 -10.24
C LEU A 18 11.47 -5.06 -10.63
N SER A 19 11.50 -6.01 -11.56
CA SER A 19 10.32 -6.69 -12.09
C SER A 19 10.30 -8.13 -11.58
N GLY A 20 9.19 -8.53 -10.97
CA GLY A 20 8.98 -9.89 -10.43
C GLY A 20 7.57 -10.12 -9.92
N HIS A 21 6.87 -9.04 -9.57
CA HIS A 21 5.44 -9.06 -9.35
C HIS A 21 4.66 -9.00 -10.66
N SER A 22 3.43 -9.51 -10.66
CA SER A 22 2.50 -9.41 -11.81
C SER A 22 1.32 -8.46 -11.59
N GLN A 23 1.22 -7.87 -10.39
CA GLN A 23 0.19 -6.89 -10.01
C GLN A 23 0.80 -5.83 -9.09
N ASP A 24 0.02 -4.80 -8.73
CA ASP A 24 0.41 -3.68 -7.88
C ASP A 24 1.35 -4.07 -6.72
N VAL A 25 2.48 -3.39 -6.62
CA VAL A 25 3.35 -3.49 -5.44
C VAL A 25 2.75 -2.64 -4.34
N ARG A 26 2.28 -3.29 -3.27
CA ARG A 26 1.47 -2.66 -2.20
C ARG A 26 2.26 -2.29 -0.96
N GLY A 27 3.37 -2.96 -0.71
CA GLY A 27 4.26 -2.65 0.40
C GLY A 27 5.71 -2.91 0.02
N VAL A 28 6.59 -2.08 0.54
CA VAL A 28 8.05 -2.25 0.46
C VAL A 28 8.66 -1.98 1.84
N ALA A 29 9.72 -2.70 2.18
CA ALA A 29 10.47 -2.51 3.42
C ALA A 29 11.97 -2.74 3.18
N ALA A 30 12.81 -2.02 3.92
CA ALA A 30 14.25 -2.25 3.94
C ALA A 30 14.57 -3.53 4.72
N LEU A 31 15.38 -4.41 4.12
CA LEU A 31 15.83 -5.67 4.71
C LEU A 31 17.20 -5.49 5.36
N GLY A 32 17.21 -4.94 6.58
CA GLY A 32 18.42 -4.72 7.36
C GLY A 32 19.48 -3.86 6.64
N GLU A 33 20.69 -3.86 7.19
CA GLU A 33 21.79 -2.99 6.74
C GLU A 33 22.45 -3.43 5.43
N SER A 34 22.04 -4.53 4.81
CA SER A 34 22.67 -5.04 3.57
C SER A 34 22.17 -4.33 2.30
N GLY A 35 21.31 -3.31 2.43
CA GLY A 35 20.65 -2.66 1.30
C GLY A 35 19.59 -3.52 0.61
N GLY A 36 19.20 -4.66 1.21
CA GLY A 36 18.15 -5.52 0.70
C GLY A 36 16.76 -4.87 0.78
N ILE A 37 15.84 -5.38 -0.03
CA ILE A 37 14.46 -4.90 -0.13
C ILE A 37 13.53 -6.09 0.01
N VAL A 38 12.41 -5.92 0.71
CA VAL A 38 11.26 -6.81 0.60
C VAL A 38 10.12 -6.07 -0.06
N SER A 39 9.44 -6.70 -1.02
CA SER A 39 8.24 -6.18 -1.65
C SER A 39 7.08 -7.17 -1.54
N VAL A 40 5.87 -6.64 -1.47
CA VAL A 40 4.63 -7.43 -1.43
C VAL A 40 3.61 -6.89 -2.41
N SER A 41 2.76 -7.78 -2.94
CA SER A 41 1.84 -7.43 -4.02
C SER A 41 0.49 -8.14 -3.92
N ARG A 42 -0.45 -7.63 -4.71
CA ARG A 42 -1.73 -8.28 -4.99
C ARG A 42 -1.59 -9.62 -5.69
N ASP A 43 -0.44 -9.94 -6.26
CA ASP A 43 -0.16 -11.26 -6.83
C ASP A 43 0.10 -12.36 -5.79
N THR A 44 -0.18 -12.06 -4.51
CA THR A 44 -0.03 -12.92 -3.33
C THR A 44 1.41 -13.26 -2.93
N LYS A 45 2.42 -12.64 -3.56
CA LYS A 45 3.83 -12.94 -3.29
C LYS A 45 4.46 -11.96 -2.32
N VAL A 46 5.45 -12.46 -1.59
CA VAL A 46 6.46 -11.67 -0.88
C VAL A 46 7.80 -11.94 -1.56
N LEU A 47 8.41 -10.91 -2.14
CA LEU A 47 9.67 -11.01 -2.87
C LEU A 47 10.79 -10.34 -2.08
N GLN A 48 11.95 -10.99 -2.05
CA GLN A 48 13.14 -10.51 -1.39
C GLN A 48 14.22 -10.21 -2.43
N TRP A 49 14.71 -8.98 -2.45
CA TRP A 49 15.70 -8.48 -3.39
C TRP A 49 16.99 -8.12 -2.64
N ILE A 50 18.14 -8.49 -3.20
CA ILE A 50 19.45 -8.16 -2.63
C ILE A 50 20.28 -7.39 -3.66
N PRO A 51 21.03 -6.34 -3.25
CA PRO A 51 21.90 -5.63 -4.17
C PRO A 51 23.08 -6.52 -4.61
N VAL A 52 23.54 -6.33 -5.85
CA VAL A 52 24.75 -6.97 -6.37
C VAL A 52 25.95 -6.10 -6.03
N TYR A 53 27.02 -6.71 -5.50
CA TYR A 53 28.26 -6.04 -5.13
C TYR A 53 29.33 -6.27 -6.19
N SER A 54 30.08 -5.21 -6.55
CA SER A 54 31.04 -5.21 -7.68
C SER A 54 32.31 -6.06 -7.46
N HIS A 55 32.50 -6.62 -6.27
CA HIS A 55 33.52 -7.60 -5.98
C HIS A 55 32.85 -8.89 -5.48
N GLU A 56 32.99 -9.98 -6.23
CA GLU A 56 32.56 -11.32 -5.82
C GLU A 56 33.17 -11.66 -4.45
N ILE A 57 32.41 -11.51 -3.39
CA ILE A 57 32.72 -12.17 -2.14
C ILE A 57 32.09 -13.55 -2.23
N GLN A 58 32.90 -14.51 -2.67
CA GLN A 58 32.69 -15.93 -2.41
C GLN A 58 32.68 -16.15 -0.89
N SER A 59 31.57 -15.85 -0.22
CA SER A 59 31.36 -16.29 1.17
C SER A 59 29.88 -16.55 1.42
N GLN A 60 29.60 -17.64 2.11
CA GLN A 60 28.27 -18.16 2.36
C GLN A 60 27.46 -17.17 3.21
N SER A 61 26.30 -16.76 2.69
CA SER A 61 25.27 -15.83 3.23
C SER A 61 25.38 -14.38 2.72
N PRO A 62 24.56 -13.99 1.70
CA PRO A 62 24.58 -12.66 1.08
C PRO A 62 24.01 -11.52 1.95
N LEU A 63 23.71 -11.79 3.23
CA LEU A 63 23.04 -10.87 4.15
C LEU A 63 23.92 -10.43 5.33
N ASN A 64 25.18 -10.88 5.39
CA ASN A 64 26.14 -10.34 6.36
C ASN A 64 26.63 -8.96 5.90
N THR A 65 26.88 -8.08 6.88
CA THR A 65 27.35 -6.69 6.75
C THR A 65 28.47 -6.52 5.72
N LEU A 66 28.07 -6.24 4.47
CA LEU A 66 28.96 -5.77 3.42
C LEU A 66 28.97 -4.25 3.45
N SER A 67 30.16 -3.65 3.38
CA SER A 67 30.27 -2.20 3.28
C SER A 67 29.56 -1.71 2.03
N HIS A 68 28.65 -0.74 2.20
CA HIS A 68 27.89 -0.07 1.15
C HIS A 68 28.73 0.52 0.00
N GLU A 69 30.05 0.58 0.15
CA GLU A 69 31.01 1.19 -0.79
C GLU A 69 31.14 0.48 -2.15
N HIS A 70 30.63 -0.75 -2.29
CA HIS A 70 30.75 -1.55 -3.52
C HIS A 70 29.41 -2.02 -4.10
N GLU A 71 28.30 -1.42 -3.69
CA GLU A 71 26.99 -1.71 -4.25
C GLU A 71 26.86 -1.21 -5.69
N SER A 72 26.42 -2.08 -6.61
CA SER A 72 26.10 -1.71 -7.99
C SER A 72 24.66 -1.20 -8.15
N SER A 73 24.30 -0.78 -9.36
CA SER A 73 22.91 -0.46 -9.75
C SER A 73 22.00 -1.69 -9.86
N GLN A 74 22.54 -2.92 -9.74
CA GLN A 74 21.79 -4.15 -9.94
C GLN A 74 21.30 -4.77 -8.63
N PHE A 75 20.17 -5.48 -8.73
CA PHE A 75 19.61 -6.30 -7.65
C PHE A 75 19.25 -7.69 -8.19
N LEU A 76 19.34 -8.69 -7.33
CA LEU A 76 18.91 -10.06 -7.60
C LEU A 76 17.64 -10.36 -6.81
N LEU A 77 16.69 -11.05 -7.46
CA LEU A 77 15.61 -11.71 -6.75
C LEU A 77 16.20 -12.90 -5.99
N TYR A 78 16.32 -12.77 -4.67
CA TYR A 78 16.92 -13.78 -3.81
C TYR A 78 15.93 -14.88 -3.44
N SER A 79 14.70 -14.49 -3.06
CA SER A 79 13.69 -15.42 -2.59
C SER A 79 12.29 -14.96 -2.98
N THR A 80 11.44 -15.93 -3.33
CA THR A 80 9.99 -15.76 -3.48
C THR A 80 9.33 -16.57 -2.39
N ARG A 81 8.52 -15.90 -1.56
CA ARG A 81 7.76 -16.55 -0.49
C ARG A 81 6.28 -16.53 -0.84
N LEU A 82 5.66 -17.68 -0.62
CA LEU A 82 4.26 -17.97 -0.86
C LEU A 82 3.60 -18.38 0.46
N GLY A 83 2.27 -18.35 0.50
CA GLY A 83 1.51 -18.82 1.66
C GLY A 83 0.22 -18.03 1.87
N HIS A 84 0.22 -16.74 1.50
CA HIS A 84 -1.00 -15.95 1.49
C HIS A 84 -1.94 -16.43 0.39
N SER A 85 -3.25 -16.48 0.71
CA SER A 85 -4.28 -16.90 -0.24
C SER A 85 -4.91 -15.74 -1.01
N HIS A 86 -4.61 -14.50 -0.60
CA HIS A 86 -5.13 -13.27 -1.17
C HIS A 86 -4.03 -12.19 -1.20
N PHE A 87 -4.41 -10.97 -1.60
CA PHE A 87 -3.50 -9.84 -1.78
C PHE A 87 -2.69 -9.56 -0.51
N VAL A 88 -1.37 -9.47 -0.67
CA VAL A 88 -0.49 -9.04 0.41
C VAL A 88 -0.42 -7.52 0.39
N SER A 89 -0.87 -6.89 1.47
CA SER A 89 -1.11 -5.45 1.53
C SER A 89 -0.03 -4.68 2.29
N ALA A 90 0.64 -5.33 3.25
CA ALA A 90 1.63 -4.69 4.11
C ALA A 90 2.80 -5.62 4.38
N VAL A 91 3.97 -5.03 4.62
CA VAL A 91 5.18 -5.77 4.99
C VAL A 91 6.02 -4.93 5.94
N VAL A 92 6.68 -5.60 6.89
CA VAL A 92 7.67 -4.97 7.79
C VAL A 92 8.83 -5.94 8.02
N PHE A 93 10.03 -5.38 8.11
CA PHE A 93 11.21 -6.11 8.55
C PHE A 93 11.29 -6.13 10.07
N VAL A 94 11.60 -7.29 10.62
CA VAL A 94 11.84 -7.51 12.04
C VAL A 94 13.34 -7.68 12.23
N PRO A 95 14.01 -6.81 13.02
CA PRO A 95 15.46 -6.83 13.15
C PRO A 95 16.04 -8.18 13.61
N PRO A 96 17.32 -8.44 13.29
CA PRO A 96 18.02 -9.64 13.73
C PRO A 96 17.94 -9.90 15.24
N THR A 97 17.81 -11.17 15.59
CA THR A 97 17.92 -11.69 16.94
C THR A 97 18.94 -12.83 16.97
N PRO A 98 19.42 -13.28 18.15
CA PRO A 98 20.29 -14.47 18.21
C PRO A 98 19.67 -15.73 17.59
N GLU A 99 18.33 -15.86 17.61
CA GLU A 99 17.61 -16.97 16.99
C GLU A 99 17.45 -16.79 15.47
N PHE A 100 17.26 -15.55 15.01
CA PHE A 100 17.11 -15.19 13.61
C PHE A 100 18.15 -14.14 13.20
N PRO A 101 19.39 -14.54 12.86
CA PRO A 101 20.50 -13.62 12.62
C PRO A 101 20.34 -12.69 11.42
N GLN A 102 19.44 -13.02 10.49
CA GLN A 102 19.12 -12.18 9.33
C GLN A 102 17.80 -11.41 9.51
N GLY A 103 17.18 -11.52 10.69
CA GLY A 103 15.87 -10.97 10.97
C GLY A 103 14.73 -11.79 10.38
N LEU A 104 13.51 -11.27 10.53
CA LEU A 104 12.29 -11.87 10.02
C LEU A 104 11.56 -10.88 9.09
N ILE A 105 10.65 -11.42 8.29
CA ILE A 105 9.77 -10.66 7.40
C ILE A 105 8.34 -10.96 7.82
N ALA A 106 7.59 -9.95 8.25
CA ALA A 106 6.17 -10.09 8.56
C ALA A 106 5.32 -9.45 7.44
N SER A 107 4.36 -10.19 6.90
CA SER A 107 3.47 -9.75 5.82
C SER A 107 2.00 -9.87 6.18
N GLY A 108 1.23 -8.80 5.97
CA GLY A 108 -0.21 -8.73 6.25
C GLY A 108 -1.02 -8.81 4.96
N SER A 109 -2.15 -9.51 4.99
CA SER A 109 -2.91 -9.86 3.78
C SER A 109 -4.42 -9.71 3.93
N ALA A 110 -5.08 -9.62 2.77
CA ALA A 110 -6.52 -9.68 2.61
C ALA A 110 -7.13 -11.02 3.03
N ASP A 111 -6.29 -12.06 3.20
CA ASP A 111 -6.69 -13.33 3.80
C ASP A 111 -6.83 -13.27 5.34
N LYS A 112 -6.69 -12.08 5.93
CA LYS A 112 -6.90 -11.77 7.35
C LYS A 112 -5.80 -12.27 8.28
N THR A 113 -4.71 -12.80 7.71
CA THR A 113 -3.58 -13.32 8.46
C THR A 113 -2.36 -12.41 8.32
N ILE A 114 -1.43 -12.57 9.27
CA ILE A 114 -0.06 -12.10 9.13
C ILE A 114 0.83 -13.33 9.11
N LEU A 115 1.65 -13.46 8.07
CA LEU A 115 2.66 -14.51 7.97
C LEU A 115 4.03 -13.96 8.32
N VAL A 116 4.83 -14.74 9.05
CA VAL A 116 6.18 -14.36 9.46
C VAL A 116 7.15 -15.38 8.92
N PHE A 117 8.13 -14.92 8.15
CA PHE A 117 9.14 -15.74 7.50
C PHE A 117 10.53 -15.40 8.03
N ASP A 118 11.42 -16.39 8.06
CA ASP A 118 12.84 -16.14 8.29
C ASP A 118 13.47 -15.57 7.02
N ALA A 119 14.15 -14.42 7.16
CA ALA A 119 14.77 -13.73 6.03
C ALA A 119 15.89 -14.56 5.36
N ALA A 120 16.48 -15.51 6.08
CA ALA A 120 17.51 -16.42 5.56
C ALA A 120 16.92 -17.64 4.83
N SER A 121 15.62 -17.92 5.02
CA SER A 121 15.00 -19.13 4.48
C SER A 121 14.89 -19.08 2.95
N PRO A 122 15.07 -20.23 2.26
CA PRO A 122 15.03 -20.31 0.80
C PRO A 122 13.65 -19.94 0.24
N ALA A 123 13.57 -19.86 -1.10
CA ALA A 123 12.29 -19.74 -1.78
C ALA A 123 11.35 -20.90 -1.39
N ASP A 124 10.05 -20.63 -1.36
CA ASP A 124 8.99 -21.57 -1.00
C ASP A 124 9.00 -22.11 0.44
N ALA A 125 9.85 -21.57 1.33
CA ALA A 125 9.81 -21.91 2.74
C ALA A 125 8.47 -21.51 3.38
N GLU A 126 7.91 -22.41 4.20
CA GLU A 126 6.70 -22.15 4.97
C GLU A 126 6.94 -21.03 6.01
N PRO A 127 5.89 -20.26 6.35
CA PRO A 127 5.99 -19.25 7.41
C PRO A 127 6.27 -19.92 8.76
N ILE A 128 7.15 -19.30 9.57
CA ILE A 128 7.45 -19.75 10.93
C ILE A 128 6.28 -19.48 11.87
N PHE A 129 5.62 -18.32 11.68
CA PHE A 129 4.43 -17.96 12.44
C PHE A 129 3.30 -17.54 11.50
N MET A 130 2.08 -17.92 11.87
CA MET A 130 0.84 -17.44 11.28
C MET A 130 0.00 -16.81 12.39
N LEU A 131 -0.10 -15.49 12.36
CA LEU A 131 -0.81 -14.69 13.35
C LEU A 131 -2.25 -14.54 12.87
N VAL A 132 -3.17 -15.16 13.60
CA VAL A 132 -4.61 -15.17 13.33
C VAL A 132 -5.32 -14.35 14.39
N GLY A 133 -6.26 -13.50 13.97
CA GLY A 133 -7.11 -12.78 14.91
C GLY A 133 -7.90 -11.62 14.32
N HIS A 134 -7.48 -11.07 13.18
CA HIS A 134 -8.27 -10.08 12.44
C HIS A 134 -9.41 -10.77 11.69
N SER A 135 -10.54 -10.07 11.51
CA SER A 135 -11.70 -10.59 10.77
C SER A 135 -11.79 -10.12 9.32
N ASP A 136 -10.88 -9.23 8.92
CA ASP A 136 -10.82 -8.60 7.60
C ASP A 136 -9.35 -8.26 7.23
N ASN A 137 -9.10 -7.72 6.04
CA ASN A 137 -7.79 -7.44 5.48
C ASN A 137 -6.83 -6.77 6.47
N VAL A 138 -5.63 -7.33 6.64
CA VAL A 138 -4.54 -6.74 7.40
C VAL A 138 -3.71 -5.86 6.47
N CYS A 139 -3.94 -4.55 6.56
CA CYS A 139 -3.45 -3.59 5.56
C CYS A 139 -2.35 -2.66 6.06
N ALA A 140 -1.98 -2.74 7.34
CA ALA A 140 -0.90 -1.94 7.91
C ALA A 140 -0.12 -2.76 8.94
N LEU A 141 1.20 -2.64 8.93
CA LEU A 141 2.10 -3.26 9.90
C LEU A 141 3.15 -2.26 10.35
N ALA A 142 3.50 -2.30 11.64
CA ALA A 142 4.65 -1.62 12.20
C ALA A 142 5.32 -2.54 13.23
N PHE A 143 6.64 -2.49 13.30
CA PHE A 143 7.42 -3.23 14.29
C PHE A 143 8.35 -2.26 15.01
N ASP A 144 8.50 -2.41 16.33
CA ASP A 144 9.39 -1.55 17.11
C ASP A 144 10.57 -2.31 17.72
N ALA A 145 11.55 -1.54 18.19
CA ALA A 145 12.78 -2.07 18.78
C ALA A 145 12.55 -2.88 20.07
N SER A 146 11.35 -2.79 20.68
CA SER A 146 10.99 -3.57 21.87
C SER A 146 10.47 -4.98 21.56
N GLY A 147 10.34 -5.32 20.28
CA GLY A 147 9.84 -6.62 19.85
C GLY A 147 8.33 -6.67 19.65
N VAL A 148 7.66 -5.52 19.58
CA VAL A 148 6.21 -5.42 19.42
C VAL A 148 5.87 -5.23 17.95
N LEU A 149 4.99 -6.10 17.43
CA LEU A 149 4.33 -5.91 16.14
C LEU A 149 2.97 -5.26 16.37
N ILE A 150 2.60 -4.30 15.54
CA ILE A 150 1.28 -3.66 15.50
C ILE A 150 0.70 -3.91 14.12
N SER A 151 -0.57 -4.30 14.07
CA SER A 151 -1.30 -4.47 12.81
C SER A 151 -2.57 -3.62 12.77
N GLY A 152 -2.86 -3.03 11.63
CA GLY A 152 -4.11 -2.32 11.34
C GLY A 152 -4.96 -3.09 10.32
N SER A 153 -6.27 -3.13 10.54
CA SER A 153 -7.18 -3.91 9.71
C SER A 153 -8.46 -3.17 9.33
N TRP A 154 -9.06 -3.70 8.29
CA TRP A 154 -10.37 -3.36 7.75
C TRP A 154 -11.51 -3.69 8.69
N ASP A 155 -11.26 -4.56 9.66
CA ASP A 155 -12.17 -4.85 10.76
C ASP A 155 -12.33 -3.69 11.76
N ARG A 156 -11.74 -2.52 11.46
CA ARG A 156 -11.81 -1.27 12.23
C ARG A 156 -11.03 -1.32 13.53
N THR A 157 -10.17 -2.33 13.68
CA THR A 157 -9.31 -2.49 14.84
C THR A 157 -7.84 -2.48 14.45
N ALA A 158 -7.00 -2.17 15.43
CA ALA A 158 -5.61 -2.55 15.39
C ALA A 158 -5.34 -3.61 16.47
N LYS A 159 -4.29 -4.42 16.28
CA LYS A 159 -3.84 -5.41 17.27
C LYS A 159 -2.38 -5.20 17.60
N VAL A 160 -2.06 -5.42 18.86
CA VAL A 160 -0.69 -5.41 19.37
C VAL A 160 -0.29 -6.84 19.65
N TRP A 161 0.82 -7.26 19.05
CA TRP A 161 1.34 -8.62 19.14
C TRP A 161 2.67 -8.62 19.89
N ARG A 162 2.80 -9.56 20.83
CA ARG A 162 4.01 -9.78 21.62
C ARG A 162 4.33 -11.26 21.57
N ASN A 163 5.59 -11.61 21.32
CA ASN A 163 6.00 -13.01 21.13
C ASN A 163 5.10 -13.74 20.11
N TRP A 164 4.70 -13.05 19.05
CA TRP A 164 3.83 -13.57 17.98
C TRP A 164 2.40 -13.95 18.43
N GLU A 165 1.98 -13.56 19.63
CA GLU A 165 0.61 -13.72 20.15
C GLU A 165 -0.09 -12.37 20.27
N CYS A 166 -1.42 -12.35 20.07
CA CYS A 166 -2.22 -11.13 20.23
C CYS A 166 -2.31 -10.76 21.72
N ALA A 167 -1.59 -9.71 22.13
CA ALA A 167 -1.61 -9.23 23.50
C ALA A 167 -2.92 -8.50 23.84
N PHE A 168 -3.38 -7.63 22.94
CA PHE A 168 -4.67 -6.93 23.06
C PHE A 168 -5.09 -6.29 21.73
N THR A 169 -6.35 -5.89 21.66
CA THR A 169 -6.96 -5.22 20.50
C THR A 169 -7.28 -3.77 20.83
N LEU A 170 -6.89 -2.85 19.96
CA LEU A 170 -7.19 -1.43 20.02
C LEU A 170 -8.51 -1.18 19.29
N THR A 171 -9.58 -0.96 20.05
CA THR A 171 -10.95 -0.77 19.53
C THR A 171 -11.43 0.65 19.75
N GLY A 172 -12.01 1.27 18.71
CA GLY A 172 -12.61 2.60 18.83
C GLY A 172 -12.66 3.42 17.54
N HIS A 173 -12.01 2.98 16.46
CA HIS A 173 -12.24 3.55 15.13
C HIS A 173 -13.60 3.09 14.58
N SER A 174 -14.24 3.98 13.82
CA SER A 174 -15.54 3.69 13.20
C SER A 174 -15.41 3.05 11.81
N GLN A 175 -14.20 3.11 11.24
CA GLN A 175 -13.86 2.56 9.93
C GLN A 175 -12.48 1.89 9.96
N ALA A 176 -12.06 1.35 8.81
CA ALA A 176 -10.80 0.62 8.64
C ALA A 176 -9.59 1.38 9.19
N VAL A 177 -8.67 0.66 9.84
CA VAL A 177 -7.39 1.19 10.31
C VAL A 177 -6.34 0.95 9.24
N TRP A 178 -5.92 2.01 8.57
CA TRP A 178 -5.05 1.96 7.39
C TRP A 178 -3.59 2.30 7.69
N ALA A 179 -3.31 2.89 8.86
CA ALA A 179 -1.96 3.18 9.29
C ALA A 179 -1.77 2.83 10.76
N VAL A 180 -0.61 2.30 11.10
CA VAL A 180 -0.19 2.02 12.48
C VAL A 180 1.25 2.47 12.67
N LEU A 181 1.58 2.94 13.87
CA LEU A 181 2.93 3.38 14.22
C LEU A 181 3.18 3.14 15.72
N SER A 182 4.36 2.62 16.06
CA SER A 182 4.84 2.66 17.44
C SER A 182 5.42 4.05 17.72
N ALA A 183 4.92 4.70 18.76
CA ALA A 183 5.35 6.02 19.20
C ALA A 183 6.33 5.96 20.38
N GLY A 184 7.02 4.82 20.54
CA GLY A 184 7.92 4.59 21.67
C GLY A 184 7.20 4.71 23.00
N ASP A 185 7.73 5.55 23.90
CA ASP A 185 7.17 5.75 25.25
C ASP A 185 5.75 6.36 25.25
N PHE A 186 5.33 7.00 24.16
CA PHE A 186 3.98 7.55 24.05
C PHE A 186 2.91 6.48 23.78
N GLY A 187 3.31 5.27 23.36
CA GLY A 187 2.43 4.14 23.07
C GLY A 187 2.25 3.90 21.57
N TYR A 188 1.01 3.79 21.11
CA TYR A 188 0.68 3.37 19.74
C TYR A 188 -0.21 4.39 19.04
N LEU A 189 0.05 4.65 17.76
CA LEU A 189 -0.78 5.49 16.91
C LEU A 189 -1.50 4.66 15.85
N THR A 190 -2.77 4.98 15.60
CA THR A 190 -3.58 4.37 14.54
C THR A 190 -4.23 5.46 13.69
N GLY A 191 -4.08 5.39 12.37
CA GLY A 191 -4.73 6.26 11.38
C GLY A 191 -5.80 5.50 10.61
N SER A 192 -6.94 6.13 10.34
CA SER A 192 -8.13 5.43 9.83
C SER A 192 -8.86 6.16 8.71
N ALA A 193 -9.65 5.39 7.96
CA ALA A 193 -10.65 5.88 7.03
C ALA A 193 -11.75 6.74 7.68
N ASP A 194 -11.86 6.73 9.01
CA ASP A 194 -12.71 7.66 9.76
C ASP A 194 -12.11 9.07 9.92
N LYS A 195 -10.98 9.34 9.25
CA LYS A 195 -10.28 10.63 9.17
C LYS A 195 -9.56 11.01 10.47
N LEU A 196 -9.58 10.14 11.47
CA LEU A 196 -8.93 10.37 12.75
C LEU A 196 -7.61 9.62 12.83
N ILE A 197 -6.74 10.18 13.66
CA ILE A 197 -5.59 9.48 14.24
C ILE A 197 -5.89 9.32 15.73
N LYS A 198 -5.64 8.14 16.30
CA LYS A 198 -5.80 7.88 17.73
C LYS A 198 -4.47 7.52 18.36
N LEU A 199 -4.20 8.07 19.53
CA LEU A 199 -3.11 7.65 20.42
C LEU A 199 -3.66 6.70 21.47
N TRP A 200 -2.94 5.61 21.68
CA TRP A 200 -3.19 4.59 22.68
C TRP A 200 -1.97 4.47 23.58
N SER A 201 -2.17 4.23 24.87
CA SER A 201 -1.08 3.89 25.79
C SER A 201 -0.47 2.52 25.45
N SER A 202 0.69 2.23 26.04
CA SER A 202 1.38 0.93 25.92
C SER A 202 0.60 -0.27 26.49
N ASP A 203 -0.42 -0.02 27.32
CA ASP A 203 -1.39 -1.03 27.80
C ASP A 203 -2.72 -1.04 26.99
N GLY A 204 -2.78 -0.29 25.89
CA GLY A 204 -3.88 -0.31 24.93
C GLY A 204 -5.08 0.56 25.27
N LYS A 205 -4.97 1.46 26.25
CA LYS A 205 -6.05 2.40 26.58
C LYS A 205 -6.02 3.59 25.63
N PHE A 206 -7.21 4.02 25.20
CA PHE A 206 -7.36 5.24 24.42
C PHE A 206 -6.88 6.46 25.23
N ILE A 207 -6.02 7.28 24.62
CA ILE A 207 -5.52 8.52 25.20
C ILE A 207 -6.23 9.71 24.55
N ARG A 208 -6.15 9.85 23.22
CA ARG A 208 -6.73 11.01 22.51
C ARG A 208 -6.89 10.80 21.01
N ASN A 209 -7.63 11.72 20.39
CA ASN A 209 -7.68 11.90 18.94
C ASN A 209 -6.72 13.02 18.51
N PHE A 210 -6.25 12.93 17.26
CA PHE A 210 -5.75 14.05 16.47
C PHE A 210 -6.75 14.31 15.35
N THR A 211 -7.15 15.57 15.21
CA THR A 211 -8.21 15.99 14.28
C THR A 211 -7.64 17.08 13.38
N GLY A 212 -7.87 16.97 12.07
CA GLY A 212 -7.38 17.94 11.09
C GLY A 212 -7.46 17.41 9.67
N HIS A 213 -7.19 16.13 9.45
CA HIS A 213 -7.42 15.51 8.13
C HIS A 213 -8.90 15.51 7.77
N THR A 214 -9.20 15.87 6.52
CA THR A 214 -10.58 15.97 6.01
C THR A 214 -11.01 14.73 5.24
N ASP A 215 -10.08 13.80 5.02
CA ASP A 215 -10.31 12.49 4.45
C ASP A 215 -9.40 11.43 5.11
N ALA A 216 -9.55 10.19 4.70
CA ALA A 216 -8.91 9.02 5.30
C ALA A 216 -7.39 9.14 5.46
N VAL A 217 -6.89 8.75 6.63
CA VAL A 217 -5.45 8.73 6.94
C VAL A 217 -4.83 7.44 6.42
N ARG A 218 -3.84 7.55 5.54
CA ARG A 218 -3.22 6.43 4.80
C ARG A 218 -1.88 5.99 5.34
N ALA A 219 -1.08 6.90 5.87
CA ALA A 219 0.23 6.56 6.43
C ALA A 219 0.56 7.37 7.68
N LEU A 220 1.39 6.79 8.54
CA LEU A 220 2.00 7.40 9.71
C LEU A 220 3.50 7.10 9.68
N ALA A 221 4.32 8.07 10.05
CA ALA A 221 5.77 7.88 10.17
C ALA A 221 6.33 8.64 11.37
N PRO A 222 7.36 8.11 12.07
CA PRO A 222 7.98 8.83 13.17
C PRO A 222 8.75 10.05 12.65
N LEU A 223 8.85 11.07 13.49
CA LEU A 223 9.67 12.25 13.22
C LEU A 223 10.41 12.60 14.52
N GLU A 224 11.59 12.00 14.69
CA GLU A 224 12.30 11.83 15.98
C GLU A 224 12.56 13.12 16.78
N SER A 225 12.55 14.29 16.14
CA SER A 225 12.75 15.59 16.80
C SER A 225 11.47 16.37 17.10
N VAL A 226 10.30 15.90 16.67
CA VAL A 226 9.05 16.66 16.71
C VAL A 226 7.87 15.83 17.22
N GLY A 227 7.68 14.63 16.67
CA GLY A 227 6.53 13.78 16.96
C GLY A 227 6.32 12.78 15.84
N PHE A 228 5.32 13.02 14.99
CA PHE A 228 5.03 12.12 13.87
C PHE A 228 4.43 12.86 12.66
N LEU A 229 4.49 12.19 11.52
CA LEU A 229 3.88 12.61 10.25
C LEU A 229 2.62 11.78 9.99
N SER A 230 1.66 12.39 9.31
CA SER A 230 0.53 11.67 8.72
C SER A 230 0.25 12.11 7.29
N ALA A 231 -0.20 11.17 6.46
CA ALA A 231 -0.59 11.40 5.07
C ALA A 231 -2.03 10.96 4.85
N SER A 232 -2.77 11.65 3.98
CA SER A 232 -4.20 11.42 3.78
C SER A 232 -4.63 11.50 2.32
N ASN A 233 -5.81 10.95 2.05
CA ASN A 233 -6.58 11.15 0.83
C ASN A 233 -6.99 12.62 0.61
N ASP A 234 -6.88 13.48 1.63
CA ASP A 234 -7.12 14.93 1.46
C ASP A 234 -5.97 15.66 0.74
N SER A 235 -5.02 14.92 0.15
CA SER A 235 -3.82 15.39 -0.54
C SER A 235 -2.77 16.08 0.35
N THR A 236 -2.97 16.07 1.68
CA THR A 236 -2.06 16.72 2.61
C THR A 236 -1.20 15.74 3.40
N ILE A 237 -0.04 16.25 3.82
CA ILE A 237 0.80 15.66 4.86
C ILE A 237 0.75 16.62 6.05
N ARG A 238 0.60 16.09 7.26
CA ARG A 238 0.60 16.90 8.49
C ARG A 238 1.73 16.47 9.42
N VAL A 239 2.32 17.46 10.08
CA VAL A 239 3.31 17.29 11.15
C VAL A 239 2.60 17.48 12.49
N TRP A 240 2.77 16.54 13.41
CA TRP A 240 2.08 16.55 14.69
C TRP A 240 3.05 16.47 15.86
N GLY A 241 2.74 17.21 16.93
CA GLY A 241 3.26 16.93 18.26
C GLY A 241 2.35 15.90 18.97
N PHE A 242 2.90 15.05 19.85
CA PHE A 242 2.09 14.07 20.60
C PHE A 242 1.05 14.70 21.54
N ALA A 243 1.18 16.00 21.82
CA ALA A 243 0.20 16.81 22.56
C ALA A 243 -1.05 17.18 21.74
N GLY A 244 -1.17 16.71 20.49
CA GLY A 244 -2.37 16.89 19.66
C GLY A 244 -2.28 18.05 18.68
N ASP A 245 -1.23 18.86 18.78
CA ASP A 245 -1.04 20.06 17.95
C ASP A 245 -0.61 19.69 16.53
N CYS A 246 -1.30 20.27 15.54
CA CYS A 246 -0.86 20.23 14.15
C CYS A 246 0.16 21.36 13.94
N LEU A 247 1.42 20.99 13.77
CA LEU A 247 2.55 21.92 13.70
C LEU A 247 2.78 22.44 12.27
N ALA A 248 2.43 21.64 11.26
CA ALA A 248 2.47 22.04 9.85
C ALA A 248 1.47 21.23 9.01
N GLU A 249 1.01 21.82 7.91
CA GLU A 249 0.23 21.17 6.84
C GLU A 249 0.97 21.42 5.52
N LEU A 250 1.23 20.35 4.77
CA LEU A 250 2.01 20.35 3.53
C LEU A 250 1.11 19.85 2.39
N SER A 251 0.79 20.73 1.45
CA SER A 251 -0.21 20.48 0.38
C SER A 251 0.39 20.45 -1.03
N SER A 252 1.54 19.77 -1.20
CA SER A 252 2.21 19.76 -2.51
C SER A 252 1.72 18.66 -3.45
N HIS A 253 1.20 17.56 -2.92
CA HIS A 253 0.57 16.51 -3.73
C HIS A 253 -0.76 17.00 -4.29
N SER A 254 -1.07 16.66 -5.54
CA SER A 254 -2.35 17.03 -6.19
C SER A 254 -3.45 15.99 -6.00
N SER A 255 -3.12 14.85 -5.37
CA SER A 255 -4.03 13.73 -5.14
C SER A 255 -3.63 12.99 -3.86
N PHE A 256 -4.24 11.84 -3.62
CA PHE A 256 -4.09 11.07 -2.39
C PHE A 256 -2.64 10.75 -2.07
N VAL A 257 -2.24 10.93 -0.81
CA VAL A 257 -0.90 10.58 -0.33
C VAL A 257 -1.00 9.23 0.39
N TYR A 258 -0.26 8.24 -0.09
CA TYR A 258 -0.36 6.84 0.35
C TYR A 258 0.75 6.39 1.28
N GLY A 259 1.96 6.92 1.13
CA GLY A 259 3.13 6.46 1.87
C GLY A 259 3.94 7.60 2.43
N LEU A 260 4.60 7.34 3.56
CA LEU A 260 5.56 8.22 4.22
C LEU A 260 6.72 7.38 4.74
N THR A 261 7.95 7.89 4.59
CA THR A 261 9.13 7.27 5.19
C THR A 261 10.13 8.34 5.63
N PRO A 262 10.68 8.27 6.86
CA PRO A 262 11.70 9.20 7.30
C PRO A 262 12.98 9.07 6.46
N LEU A 263 13.70 10.17 6.28
CA LEU A 263 15.03 10.23 5.69
C LEU A 263 15.99 10.87 6.71
N PRO A 264 16.53 10.09 7.66
CA PRO A 264 17.32 10.62 8.78
C PRO A 264 18.54 11.42 8.31
N GLU A 265 19.23 10.96 7.26
CA GLU A 265 20.40 11.62 6.66
C GLU A 265 20.11 13.03 6.14
N LEU A 266 18.84 13.33 5.82
CA LEU A 266 18.40 14.63 5.34
C LEU A 266 17.64 15.43 6.42
N ALA A 267 17.52 14.89 7.63
CA ALA A 267 16.57 15.34 8.66
C ALA A 267 15.13 15.52 8.11
N GLY A 268 14.80 14.74 7.07
CA GLY A 268 13.64 14.94 6.22
C GLY A 268 12.79 13.68 6.11
N PHE A 269 11.98 13.61 5.06
CA PHE A 269 11.18 12.43 4.74
C PHE A 269 10.85 12.36 3.25
N ALA A 270 10.43 11.19 2.78
CA ALA A 270 9.80 11.02 1.49
C ALA A 270 8.31 10.71 1.63
N SER A 271 7.53 11.10 0.63
CA SER A 271 6.11 10.76 0.50
C SER A 271 5.80 10.24 -0.90
N CYS A 272 4.74 9.47 -1.05
CA CYS A 272 4.29 8.98 -2.35
C CYS A 272 2.77 8.98 -2.48
N GLY A 273 2.23 9.04 -3.70
CA GLY A 273 0.79 9.15 -3.89
C GLY A 273 0.22 8.80 -5.26
N GLU A 274 -1.09 9.02 -5.38
CA GLU A 274 -1.92 8.85 -6.59
C GLU A 274 -1.61 9.91 -7.66
N ASP A 275 -0.90 10.98 -7.30
CA ASP A 275 -0.38 11.95 -8.28
C ASP A 275 0.83 11.40 -9.06
N ARG A 276 1.15 10.12 -8.87
CA ARG A 276 2.23 9.38 -9.54
C ARG A 276 3.62 9.85 -9.14
N THR A 277 3.75 10.51 -7.98
CA THR A 277 5.03 11.06 -7.54
C THR A 277 5.54 10.40 -6.26
N VAL A 278 6.86 10.37 -6.16
CA VAL A 278 7.57 10.36 -4.87
C VAL A 278 8.14 11.77 -4.66
N ARG A 279 7.97 12.34 -3.46
CA ARG A 279 8.47 13.68 -3.12
C ARG A 279 9.42 13.60 -1.94
N VAL A 280 10.48 14.39 -1.99
CA VAL A 280 11.50 14.50 -0.95
C VAL A 280 11.37 15.83 -0.25
N TRP A 281 11.27 15.78 1.08
CA TRP A 281 11.00 16.92 1.94
C TRP A 281 12.14 17.11 2.91
N ILE A 282 12.65 18.34 3.01
CA ILE A 282 13.73 18.72 3.93
C ILE A 282 13.26 19.91 4.77
N PRO A 283 13.64 19.99 6.05
CA PRO A 283 13.39 21.17 6.87
C PRO A 283 13.97 22.45 6.25
N ASP A 284 13.21 23.53 6.31
CA ASP A 284 13.67 24.89 6.01
C ASP A 284 13.15 25.83 7.11
N GLY A 285 13.99 26.08 8.11
CA GLY A 285 13.58 26.78 9.33
C GLY A 285 12.52 26.01 10.10
N HIS A 286 11.31 26.57 10.20
CA HIS A 286 10.16 25.97 10.88
C HIS A 286 9.19 25.24 9.94
N GLU A 287 9.50 25.18 8.65
CA GLU A 287 8.68 24.54 7.63
C GLU A 287 9.40 23.35 6.97
N TYR A 288 8.69 22.60 6.14
CA TYR A 288 9.26 21.58 5.26
C TYR A 288 9.05 21.98 3.80
N LYS A 289 10.12 21.95 3.01
CA LYS A 289 10.06 22.22 1.57
C LYS A 289 10.24 20.94 0.78
N CYS A 290 9.40 20.79 -0.25
CA CYS A 290 9.60 19.78 -1.28
C CYS A 290 10.80 20.19 -2.14
N VAL A 291 11.93 19.49 -1.97
CA VAL A 291 13.18 19.75 -2.69
C VAL A 291 13.34 18.88 -3.93
N GLN A 292 12.48 17.87 -4.10
CA GLN A 292 12.50 17.03 -5.29
C GLN A 292 11.15 16.33 -5.47
N THR A 293 10.67 16.30 -6.71
CA THR A 293 9.53 15.49 -7.14
C THR A 293 10.01 14.49 -8.20
N ILE A 294 9.77 13.21 -7.97
CA ILE A 294 10.16 12.09 -8.85
C ILE A 294 8.89 11.50 -9.44
N GLN A 295 8.66 11.77 -10.72
CA GLN A 295 7.52 11.25 -11.48
C GLN A 295 7.71 9.76 -11.78
N HIS A 296 6.68 8.95 -11.59
CA HIS A 296 6.68 7.52 -11.89
C HIS A 296 5.80 7.20 -13.11
N PRO A 297 6.14 6.16 -13.90
CA PRO A 297 5.37 5.73 -15.06
C PRO A 297 4.21 4.78 -14.69
N CYS A 298 3.53 5.06 -13.58
CA CYS A 298 2.40 4.28 -13.09
C CYS A 298 1.29 5.22 -12.58
N THR A 299 0.06 4.75 -12.45
CA THR A 299 -1.08 5.55 -11.97
C THR A 299 -0.99 5.87 -10.48
N SER A 300 -0.46 4.94 -9.70
CA SER A 300 -0.38 5.11 -8.25
C SER A 300 0.98 4.64 -7.76
N VAL A 301 1.64 5.46 -6.94
CA VAL A 301 2.79 5.01 -6.14
C VAL A 301 2.26 4.66 -4.75
N TRP A 302 2.08 3.36 -4.50
CA TRP A 302 1.36 2.86 -3.33
C TRP A 302 2.15 2.91 -2.04
N CYS A 303 3.47 2.75 -2.13
CA CYS A 303 4.33 2.63 -0.97
C CYS A 303 5.73 3.20 -1.24
N VAL A 304 6.38 3.64 -0.16
CA VAL A 304 7.74 4.17 -0.16
C VAL A 304 8.44 3.75 1.13
N ALA A 305 9.73 3.41 1.05
CA ALA A 305 10.57 3.13 2.21
C ALA A 305 12.00 3.66 1.98
N ALA A 306 12.64 4.12 3.05
CA ALA A 306 14.06 4.43 3.05
C ALA A 306 14.88 3.15 3.32
N LEU A 307 15.97 2.98 2.58
CA LEU A 307 16.97 1.95 2.85
C LEU A 307 18.05 2.51 3.79
N TYR A 308 18.71 1.61 4.55
CA TYR A 308 19.78 1.99 5.47
C TYR A 308 20.99 2.65 4.79
N ASN A 309 21.16 2.39 3.49
CA ASN A 309 22.22 2.98 2.67
C ASN A 309 21.88 4.39 2.12
N GLY A 310 20.74 4.96 2.53
CA GLY A 310 20.25 6.29 2.13
C GLY A 310 19.39 6.33 0.87
N ASP A 311 19.22 5.19 0.18
CA ASP A 311 18.38 5.09 -1.02
C ASP A 311 16.89 5.10 -0.66
N ILE A 312 16.04 5.44 -1.64
CA ILE A 312 14.58 5.37 -1.53
C ILE A 312 14.09 4.25 -2.43
N VAL A 313 13.20 3.41 -1.91
CA VAL A 313 12.47 2.40 -2.69
C VAL A 313 10.98 2.76 -2.76
N SER A 314 10.36 2.56 -3.91
CA SER A 314 8.92 2.75 -4.12
C SER A 314 8.29 1.54 -4.83
N GLY A 315 7.00 1.32 -4.58
CA GLY A 315 6.19 0.31 -5.27
C GLY A 315 5.03 0.94 -6.04
N GLY A 316 4.89 0.58 -7.31
CA GLY A 316 3.87 1.14 -8.21
C GLY A 316 2.70 0.21 -8.52
N SER A 317 1.63 0.79 -9.08
CA SER A 317 0.48 0.06 -9.63
C SER A 317 0.80 -0.74 -10.90
N ASP A 318 2.00 -0.57 -11.45
CA ASP A 318 2.53 -1.23 -12.65
C ASP A 318 3.33 -2.50 -12.34
N ALA A 319 3.23 -3.01 -11.11
CA ALA A 319 3.95 -4.20 -10.62
C ALA A 319 5.49 -4.06 -10.51
N VAL A 320 6.01 -2.83 -10.58
CA VAL A 320 7.45 -2.56 -10.52
C VAL A 320 7.84 -1.94 -9.18
N VAL A 321 8.94 -2.44 -8.62
CA VAL A 321 9.66 -1.79 -7.51
C VAL A 321 10.75 -0.91 -8.10
N ARG A 322 10.86 0.35 -7.66
CA ARG A 322 11.89 1.28 -8.15
C ARG A 322 12.79 1.72 -7.02
N VAL A 323 14.09 1.76 -7.29
CA VAL A 323 15.10 2.22 -6.33
C VAL A 323 15.71 3.51 -6.86
N PHE A 324 15.81 4.52 -6.00
CA PHE A 324 16.43 5.80 -6.28
C PHE A 324 17.56 6.08 -5.30
N THR A 325 18.65 6.65 -5.80
CA THR A 325 19.87 6.91 -5.02
C THR A 325 20.39 8.31 -5.28
N THR A 326 21.06 8.91 -4.29
CA THR A 326 21.81 10.17 -4.47
C THR A 326 23.28 9.93 -4.85
N ARG A 327 23.68 8.67 -5.02
CA ARG A 327 25.07 8.26 -5.26
C ARG A 327 25.31 8.02 -6.74
N GLU A 328 26.21 8.81 -7.32
CA GLU A 328 26.50 8.78 -8.76
C GLU A 328 27.05 7.43 -9.24
N ASP A 329 27.82 6.75 -8.39
CA ASP A 329 28.36 5.42 -8.64
C ASP A 329 27.30 4.31 -8.69
N ARG A 330 26.07 4.60 -8.25
CA ARG A 330 24.92 3.66 -8.24
C ARG A 330 23.83 4.04 -9.23
N PHE A 331 24.00 5.10 -10.01
CA PHE A 331 22.99 5.46 -11.00
C PHE A 331 22.76 4.32 -12.00
N ALA A 332 21.52 4.20 -12.44
CA ALA A 332 21.16 3.32 -13.54
C ALA A 332 21.97 3.69 -14.80
N SER A 333 22.09 2.74 -15.73
CA SER A 333 22.73 3.01 -17.01
C SER A 333 22.02 4.15 -17.77
N VAL A 334 22.69 4.75 -18.74
CA VAL A 334 22.09 5.79 -19.58
C VAL A 334 20.88 5.22 -20.33
N GLU A 335 20.99 3.97 -20.76
CA GLU A 335 19.94 3.21 -21.43
C GLU A 335 18.73 2.99 -20.51
N ASP A 336 18.92 2.49 -19.29
CA ASP A 336 17.83 2.24 -18.33
C ASP A 336 17.16 3.54 -17.88
N THR A 337 17.96 4.60 -17.67
CA THR A 337 17.44 5.94 -17.35
C THR A 337 16.57 6.46 -18.48
N LYS A 338 17.00 6.29 -19.73
CA LYS A 338 16.21 6.68 -20.91
C LYS A 338 14.92 5.89 -21.01
N VAL A 339 14.94 4.57 -20.76
CA VAL A 339 13.72 3.74 -20.77
C VAL A 339 12.71 4.26 -19.75
N PHE A 340 13.17 4.54 -18.52
CA PHE A 340 12.31 5.12 -17.48
C PHE A 340 11.75 6.49 -17.87
N ASP A 341 12.59 7.40 -18.36
CA ASP A 341 12.18 8.73 -18.81
C ASP A 341 11.16 8.64 -19.97
N ASP A 342 11.36 7.71 -20.91
CA ASP A 342 10.45 7.45 -22.03
C ASP A 342 9.10 6.85 -21.55
N GLU A 343 9.12 5.97 -20.54
CA GLU A 343 7.92 5.41 -19.91
C GLU A 343 7.11 6.47 -19.17
N VAL A 344 7.79 7.39 -18.48
CA VAL A 344 7.17 8.55 -17.82
C VAL A 344 6.57 9.48 -18.88
N ALA A 345 7.30 9.73 -19.96
CA ALA A 345 6.86 10.61 -21.05
C ALA A 345 5.64 10.07 -21.82
N LYS A 346 5.43 8.75 -21.87
CA LYS A 346 4.24 8.12 -22.48
C LYS A 346 2.95 8.38 -21.70
N GLN A 347 3.05 8.86 -20.46
CA GLN A 347 1.87 9.13 -19.66
C GLN A 347 1.12 10.34 -20.21
N GLN A 348 -0.18 10.15 -20.46
CA GLN A 348 -1.04 11.26 -20.85
C GLN A 348 -1.35 12.11 -19.61
N ILE A 349 -1.30 13.43 -19.79
CA ILE A 349 -1.75 14.39 -18.80
C ILE A 349 -3.00 15.07 -19.35
N PRO A 350 -4.17 14.90 -18.72
CA PRO A 350 -5.37 15.61 -19.15
C PRO A 350 -5.15 17.11 -19.05
N SER A 351 -5.43 17.87 -20.13
CA SER A 351 -5.30 19.33 -20.13
C SER A 351 -6.04 20.00 -18.96
N ASN A 352 -7.15 19.39 -18.52
CA ASN A 352 -7.96 19.83 -17.38
C ASN A 352 -7.19 19.94 -16.06
N GLN A 353 -6.16 19.11 -15.84
CA GLN A 353 -5.35 19.16 -14.61
C GLN A 353 -4.38 20.34 -14.60
N ILE A 354 -4.10 20.95 -15.76
CA ILE A 354 -3.09 22.00 -15.93
C ILE A 354 -3.74 23.38 -16.20
N GLY A 355 -5.08 23.45 -16.24
CA GLY A 355 -5.83 24.67 -16.55
C GLY A 355 -5.96 24.95 -18.05
N ASP A 356 -6.60 26.05 -18.43
CA ASP A 356 -6.81 26.40 -19.84
C ASP A 356 -5.50 26.80 -20.53
N VAL A 357 -4.90 25.85 -21.25
CA VAL A 357 -3.66 26.07 -22.00
C VAL A 357 -3.97 26.50 -23.44
N ASP A 358 -3.71 27.76 -23.76
CA ASP A 358 -3.78 28.29 -25.12
C ASP A 358 -2.60 27.75 -25.95
N LYS A 359 -2.85 26.66 -26.70
CA LYS A 359 -1.84 25.97 -27.54
C LYS A 359 -1.11 26.90 -28.51
N THR A 360 -1.71 28.04 -28.88
CA THR A 360 -1.12 29.01 -29.82
C THR A 360 -0.07 29.91 -29.18
N LYS A 361 -0.05 30.02 -27.84
CA LYS A 361 0.88 30.84 -27.07
C LYS A 361 1.99 30.04 -26.40
N LEU A 362 2.00 28.72 -26.59
CA LEU A 362 3.00 27.86 -26.01
C LEU A 362 4.35 28.06 -26.71
N PRO A 363 5.46 28.15 -25.95
CA PRO A 363 6.79 28.14 -26.54
C PRO A 363 7.06 26.81 -27.26
N GLY A 364 7.96 26.81 -28.26
CA GLY A 364 8.43 25.58 -28.87
C GLY A 364 9.48 24.86 -27.99
N LEU A 365 10.04 23.77 -28.50
CA LEU A 365 11.08 22.99 -27.82
C LEU A 365 12.31 23.81 -27.42
N GLU A 366 12.55 24.96 -28.06
CA GLU A 366 13.63 25.89 -27.71
C GLU A 366 13.54 26.43 -26.27
N ALA A 367 12.36 26.47 -25.66
CA ALA A 367 12.24 26.88 -24.25
C ALA A 367 12.94 25.92 -23.29
N LEU A 368 13.16 24.65 -23.69
CA LEU A 368 13.89 23.66 -22.90
C LEU A 368 15.41 23.93 -22.89
N GLN A 369 15.92 24.87 -23.69
CA GLN A 369 17.33 25.29 -23.64
C GLN A 369 17.60 26.27 -22.50
N GLN A 370 16.57 26.94 -21.97
CA GLN A 370 16.70 27.81 -20.82
C GLN A 370 16.54 26.99 -19.54
N GLU A 371 17.44 27.20 -18.57
CA GLU A 371 17.31 26.57 -17.26
C GLU A 371 16.04 27.08 -16.56
N GLY A 372 15.28 26.14 -15.98
CA GLY A 372 14.09 26.45 -15.20
C GLY A 372 14.41 26.66 -13.71
N LYS A 373 13.37 26.91 -12.93
CA LYS A 373 13.41 26.77 -11.47
C LYS A 373 13.12 25.33 -11.10
N LEU A 374 13.69 24.85 -10.00
CA LEU A 374 13.41 23.51 -9.48
C LEU A 374 11.89 23.27 -9.36
N ASN A 375 11.42 22.13 -9.90
CA ASN A 375 10.02 21.73 -9.97
C ASN A 375 9.12 22.66 -10.82
N GLN A 376 9.69 23.60 -11.58
CA GLN A 376 8.93 24.35 -12.57
C GLN A 376 8.42 23.40 -13.64
N VAL A 377 7.11 23.46 -13.91
CA VAL A 377 6.52 22.77 -15.05
C VAL A 377 6.29 23.80 -16.16
N ILE A 378 6.69 23.47 -17.39
CA ILE A 378 6.35 24.24 -18.58
C ILE A 378 5.68 23.34 -19.61
N MET A 379 4.89 23.98 -20.46
CA MET A 379 4.23 23.34 -21.59
C MET A 379 4.94 23.81 -22.86
N VAL A 380 5.40 22.87 -23.67
CA VAL A 380 6.07 23.17 -24.94
C VAL A 380 5.31 22.54 -26.09
N ARG A 381 5.26 23.25 -27.21
CA ARG A 381 4.67 22.75 -28.44
C ARG A 381 5.72 21.95 -29.22
N ASN A 382 5.45 20.68 -29.47
CA ASN A 382 6.27 19.80 -30.30
C ASN A 382 5.45 19.31 -31.50
N GLY A 383 5.48 20.08 -32.59
CA GLY A 383 4.61 19.83 -33.75
C GLY A 383 3.13 20.05 -33.42
N ASP A 384 2.33 18.98 -33.55
CA ASP A 384 0.90 18.96 -33.22
C ASP A 384 0.61 18.56 -31.76
N LEU A 385 1.63 18.11 -31.03
CA LEU A 385 1.53 17.71 -29.62
C LEU A 385 1.92 18.86 -28.70
N VAL A 386 1.34 18.84 -27.50
CA VAL A 386 1.79 19.66 -26.38
C VAL A 386 2.43 18.71 -25.37
N GLU A 387 3.65 19.00 -24.96
CA GLU A 387 4.39 18.22 -23.98
C GLU A 387 4.52 19.00 -22.68
N ALA A 388 4.33 18.34 -21.55
CA ALA A 388 4.65 18.89 -20.24
C ALA A 388 6.06 18.46 -19.86
N HIS A 389 6.89 19.42 -19.47
CA HIS A 389 8.25 19.19 -19.00
C HIS A 389 8.40 19.79 -17.62
N GLN A 390 9.01 19.04 -16.71
CA GLN A 390 9.36 19.52 -15.38
C GLN A 390 10.86 19.71 -15.29
N TYR A 391 11.29 20.88 -14.81
CA TYR A 391 12.68 21.14 -14.54
C TYR A 391 13.08 20.45 -13.24
N THR A 392 13.98 19.48 -13.38
CA THR A 392 14.75 18.90 -12.27
C THR A 392 15.92 19.84 -11.93
N ALA A 393 16.84 19.51 -11.02
CA ALA A 393 17.88 20.50 -10.67
C ALA A 393 18.87 20.80 -11.81
N ASP A 394 18.97 19.96 -12.84
CA ASP A 394 19.94 20.15 -13.92
C ASP A 394 19.41 19.90 -15.34
N ARG A 395 18.16 19.45 -15.48
CA ARG A 395 17.57 19.21 -16.81
C ARG A 395 16.04 19.28 -16.81
N TRP A 396 15.48 19.58 -17.96
CA TRP A 396 14.07 19.32 -18.25
C TRP A 396 13.85 17.82 -18.47
N VAL A 397 12.84 17.28 -17.80
CA VAL A 397 12.37 15.89 -18.00
C VAL A 397 10.96 15.98 -18.54
N LYS A 398 10.70 15.31 -19.68
CA LYS A 398 9.35 15.17 -20.23
C LYS A 398 8.53 14.33 -19.25
N ILE A 399 7.48 14.91 -18.68
CA ILE A 399 6.61 14.24 -17.71
C ILE A 399 5.30 13.74 -18.32
N GLY A 400 5.04 14.06 -19.59
CA GLY A 400 3.91 13.52 -20.33
C GLY A 400 3.52 14.33 -21.56
N GLU A 401 2.56 13.79 -22.29
CA GLU A 401 1.88 14.48 -23.38
C GLU A 401 0.52 15.00 -22.92
N VAL A 402 0.27 16.26 -23.23
CA VAL A 402 -0.93 16.97 -22.82
C VAL A 402 -1.98 16.75 -23.89
N VAL A 403 -2.94 15.91 -23.55
CA VAL A 403 -4.05 15.59 -24.44
C VAL A 403 -5.28 16.39 -24.05
N ASP A 404 -6.08 16.75 -25.06
CA ASP A 404 -7.42 17.27 -24.79
C ASP A 404 -8.17 16.17 -24.02
N ALA A 405 -8.72 16.52 -22.86
CA ALA A 405 -9.37 15.53 -22.03
C ALA A 405 -10.47 14.81 -22.83
N VAL A 406 -10.29 13.49 -23.01
CA VAL A 406 -11.34 12.64 -23.56
C VAL A 406 -12.37 12.46 -22.44
N GLY A 407 -13.38 13.32 -22.43
CA GLY A 407 -14.55 13.17 -21.56
C GLY A 407 -14.26 13.23 -20.06
N GLY A 408 -14.12 14.43 -19.52
CA GLY A 408 -14.11 14.64 -18.06
C GLY A 408 -14.36 16.11 -17.77
N GLY A 409 -15.30 16.41 -16.88
CA GLY A 409 -15.55 17.79 -16.42
C GLY A 409 -14.26 18.44 -15.94
N ARG A 410 -14.06 19.71 -16.31
CA ARG A 410 -12.89 20.49 -15.89
C ARG A 410 -12.91 20.69 -14.38
N LYS A 411 -11.96 20.09 -13.66
CA LYS A 411 -11.64 20.53 -12.30
C LYS A 411 -10.95 21.91 -12.36
N GLN A 412 -11.20 22.73 -11.36
CA GLN A 412 -10.68 24.09 -11.22
C GLN A 412 -9.85 24.19 -9.94
N ILE A 413 -8.69 24.85 -10.02
CA ILE A 413 -7.81 25.05 -8.87
C ILE A 413 -8.19 26.35 -8.15
N TYR A 414 -8.42 26.27 -6.83
CA TYR A 414 -8.64 27.43 -5.97
C TYR A 414 -7.91 27.27 -4.64
N ALA A 415 -7.14 28.29 -4.24
CA ALA A 415 -6.31 28.27 -3.02
C ALA A 415 -5.39 27.04 -2.88
N GLY A 416 -4.85 26.54 -4.00
CA GLY A 416 -3.94 25.38 -4.03
C GLY A 416 -4.63 24.02 -3.91
N ARG A 417 -5.96 23.96 -3.94
CA ARG A 417 -6.76 22.73 -3.90
C ARG A 417 -7.59 22.59 -5.19
N GLU A 418 -7.80 21.35 -5.64
CA GLU A 418 -8.64 21.05 -6.81
C GLU A 418 -10.11 20.90 -6.42
N TYR A 419 -11.00 21.52 -7.20
CA TYR A 419 -12.45 21.41 -7.04
C TYR A 419 -13.14 21.04 -8.35
N ASP A 420 -14.25 20.31 -8.31
CA ASP A 420 -15.04 20.04 -9.51
C ASP A 420 -15.62 21.33 -10.10
N TYR A 421 -15.97 22.29 -9.23
CA TYR A 421 -16.43 23.63 -9.62
C TYR A 421 -15.80 24.69 -8.72
N VAL A 422 -15.46 25.83 -9.31
CA VAL A 422 -15.21 27.07 -8.56
C VAL A 422 -16.13 28.13 -9.15
N PHE A 423 -17.25 28.37 -8.50
CA PHE A 423 -18.25 29.31 -8.98
C PHE A 423 -17.89 30.76 -8.61
N ASP A 424 -18.18 31.69 -9.51
CA ASP A 424 -18.19 33.12 -9.20
C ASP A 424 -19.58 33.52 -8.71
N ILE A 425 -19.67 33.88 -7.43
CA ILE A 425 -20.91 34.36 -6.80
C ILE A 425 -20.82 35.88 -6.71
N ASP A 426 -21.71 36.56 -7.45
CA ASP A 426 -21.92 38.00 -7.31
C ASP A 426 -22.96 38.25 -6.22
N ILE A 427 -22.55 38.97 -5.18
CA ILE A 427 -23.39 39.35 -4.03
C ILE A 427 -23.94 40.79 -4.13
N GLY A 428 -23.85 41.43 -5.30
CA GLY A 428 -24.51 42.72 -5.57
C GLY A 428 -23.72 43.95 -5.13
N ALA A 429 -22.44 43.80 -4.78
CA ALA A 429 -21.54 44.90 -4.39
C ALA A 429 -20.41 45.15 -5.41
N GLY A 430 -20.43 44.49 -6.57
CA GLY A 430 -19.38 44.58 -7.59
C GLY A 430 -18.13 43.75 -7.27
N GLN A 431 -18.20 42.86 -6.28
CA GLN A 431 -17.15 41.92 -5.93
C GLN A 431 -17.65 40.49 -6.16
N ASN A 432 -16.95 39.74 -7.02
CA ASN A 432 -17.19 38.31 -7.22
C ASN A 432 -16.43 37.51 -6.17
N LEU A 433 -17.15 36.67 -5.43
CA LEU A 433 -16.58 35.76 -4.44
C LEU A 433 -16.50 34.35 -5.03
N LYS A 434 -15.41 33.63 -4.74
CA LYS A 434 -15.16 32.30 -5.29
C LYS A 434 -15.72 31.22 -4.37
N LEU A 435 -16.65 30.42 -4.87
CA LEU A 435 -17.27 29.30 -4.16
C LEU A 435 -16.73 27.98 -4.72
N PRO A 436 -15.75 27.35 -4.05
CA PRO A 436 -15.29 26.02 -4.41
C PRO A 436 -16.30 24.93 -4.00
N TYR A 437 -16.56 23.95 -4.86
CA TYR A 437 -17.53 22.88 -4.64
C TYR A 437 -17.12 21.58 -5.36
N ASN A 438 -17.24 20.44 -4.69
CA ASN A 438 -17.10 19.12 -5.30
C ASN A 438 -18.45 18.41 -5.44
N ASN A 439 -18.60 17.56 -6.46
CA ASN A 439 -19.84 16.83 -6.71
C ASN A 439 -20.25 15.89 -5.58
N ASP A 440 -19.31 15.48 -4.73
CA ASP A 440 -19.52 14.63 -3.55
C ASP A 440 -19.82 15.43 -2.26
N GLU A 441 -19.76 16.76 -2.30
CA GLU A 441 -20.14 17.61 -1.18
C GLU A 441 -21.66 17.88 -1.16
N ASN A 442 -22.20 18.13 0.04
CA ASN A 442 -23.59 18.55 0.17
C ASN A 442 -23.73 20.06 -0.15
N PRO A 443 -24.56 20.47 -1.13
CA PRO A 443 -24.71 21.86 -1.53
C PRO A 443 -25.07 22.82 -0.39
N TYR A 444 -25.87 22.38 0.59
CA TYR A 444 -26.27 23.21 1.73
C TYR A 444 -25.12 23.39 2.73
N VAL A 445 -24.29 22.36 2.90
CA VAL A 445 -23.11 22.44 3.77
C VAL A 445 -22.04 23.34 3.15
N THR A 446 -21.82 23.23 1.84
CA THR A 446 -20.88 24.10 1.13
C THR A 446 -21.39 25.54 1.09
N ALA A 447 -22.69 25.77 0.88
CA ALA A 447 -23.29 27.09 0.98
C ALA A 447 -23.13 27.70 2.38
N GLN A 448 -23.36 26.92 3.45
CA GLN A 448 -23.15 27.39 4.82
C GLN A 448 -21.68 27.75 5.08
N ARG A 449 -20.74 26.88 4.69
CA ARG A 449 -19.30 27.14 4.81
C ARG A 449 -18.91 28.42 4.09
N PHE A 450 -19.46 28.64 2.89
CA PHE A 450 -19.20 29.83 2.09
C PHE A 450 -19.73 31.11 2.75
N ILE A 451 -20.92 31.05 3.36
CA ILE A 451 -21.51 32.13 4.15
C ILE A 451 -20.64 32.47 5.36
N ASP A 452 -20.23 31.44 6.13
CA ASP A 452 -19.40 31.63 7.32
C ASP A 452 -18.02 32.22 6.96
N THR A 453 -17.43 31.77 5.85
CA THR A 453 -16.10 32.20 5.40
C THR A 453 -16.08 33.67 4.94
N HIS A 454 -17.18 34.14 4.36
CA HIS A 454 -17.27 35.50 3.82
C HIS A 454 -18.17 36.42 4.66
N GLU A 455 -18.53 35.98 5.88
CA GLU A 455 -19.38 36.70 6.83
C GLU A 455 -20.70 37.22 6.21
N LEU A 456 -21.33 36.41 5.34
CA LEU A 456 -22.56 36.79 4.64
C LEU A 456 -23.81 36.59 5.52
N PRO A 457 -24.94 37.28 5.24
CA PRO A 457 -26.20 37.02 5.92
C PRO A 457 -26.74 35.61 5.67
N GLN A 458 -27.35 35.01 6.71
CA GLN A 458 -27.89 33.65 6.65
C GLN A 458 -29.00 33.46 5.60
N ASP A 459 -29.70 34.53 5.23
CA ASP A 459 -30.77 34.52 4.23
C ASP A 459 -30.28 34.13 2.82
N PHE A 460 -28.96 34.19 2.57
CA PHE A 460 -28.35 33.72 1.32
C PHE A 460 -28.22 32.20 1.23
N LEU A 461 -28.44 31.44 2.31
CA LEU A 461 -28.21 29.99 2.36
C LEU A 461 -28.99 29.24 1.27
N GLU A 462 -30.31 29.46 1.21
CA GLU A 462 -31.15 28.79 0.22
C GLU A 462 -30.80 29.23 -1.21
N GLN A 463 -30.47 30.51 -1.41
CA GLN A 463 -30.12 31.04 -2.72
C GLN A 463 -28.82 30.44 -3.24
N ILE A 464 -27.79 30.35 -2.40
CA ILE A 464 -26.47 29.80 -2.76
C ILE A 464 -26.56 28.27 -2.92
N ALA A 465 -27.26 27.58 -2.03
CA ALA A 465 -27.46 26.13 -2.16
C ALA A 465 -28.22 25.78 -3.46
N ASN A 466 -29.29 26.51 -3.78
CA ASN A 466 -30.03 26.31 -5.02
C ASN A 466 -29.21 26.71 -6.26
N PHE A 467 -28.34 27.72 -6.15
CA PHE A 467 -27.38 28.07 -7.19
C PHE A 467 -26.40 26.92 -7.46
N ILE A 468 -25.82 26.33 -6.41
CA ILE A 468 -24.94 25.15 -6.53
C ILE A 468 -25.70 24.01 -7.18
N ILE A 469 -26.90 23.67 -6.70
CA ILE A 469 -27.73 22.58 -7.24
C ILE A 469 -28.06 22.79 -8.73
N SER A 470 -28.29 24.04 -9.14
CA SER A 470 -28.68 24.36 -10.52
C SER A 470 -27.51 24.40 -11.50
N ASN A 471 -26.31 24.77 -11.01
CA ASN A 471 -25.13 25.00 -11.85
C ASN A 471 -24.12 23.85 -11.78
N ALA A 472 -24.08 23.11 -10.68
CA ALA A 472 -23.43 21.81 -10.58
C ALA A 472 -24.38 20.74 -11.16
N LYS A 473 -24.67 20.83 -12.47
CA LYS A 473 -25.33 19.70 -13.13
C LYS A 473 -24.36 18.53 -13.12
N PRO A 474 -24.77 17.33 -12.67
CA PRO A 474 -23.96 16.16 -12.92
C PRO A 474 -23.79 16.11 -14.44
N ALA A 475 -22.56 16.20 -14.92
CA ALA A 475 -22.29 15.70 -16.23
C ALA A 475 -22.82 14.27 -16.20
N THR A 476 -23.86 13.98 -16.98
CA THR A 476 -24.15 12.63 -17.41
C THR A 476 -22.92 12.24 -18.22
N LEU A 477 -21.86 11.83 -17.50
CA LEU A 477 -20.71 11.18 -18.06
C LEU A 477 -21.31 10.10 -18.95
N GLY A 478 -20.82 10.02 -20.18
CA GLY A 478 -21.00 8.82 -20.98
C GLY A 478 -20.77 7.64 -20.05
N ASN A 479 -21.76 6.75 -20.04
CA ASN A 479 -21.71 5.41 -19.46
C ASN A 479 -20.59 4.61 -20.12
N GLU A 480 -19.36 5.02 -19.90
CA GLU A 480 -18.19 4.15 -19.83
C GLU A 480 -17.53 4.47 -18.50
N LEU A 481 -18.31 4.26 -17.43
CA LEU A 481 -17.85 3.49 -16.30
C LEU A 481 -16.96 2.39 -16.90
N ASP A 482 -15.67 2.34 -16.60
CA ASP A 482 -15.03 1.03 -16.56
C ASP A 482 -15.79 0.29 -15.45
N PRO A 483 -16.64 -0.70 -15.77
CA PRO A 483 -17.39 -1.42 -14.75
C PRO A 483 -16.44 -2.21 -13.83
N ASN A 484 -15.14 -2.20 -14.12
CA ASN A 484 -14.07 -2.86 -13.40
C ASN A 484 -13.20 -1.90 -12.57
N PHE A 485 -13.47 -0.58 -12.51
CA PHE A 485 -12.69 0.29 -11.61
C PHE A 485 -13.00 -0.02 -10.15
N VAL A 486 -12.07 -0.74 -9.55
CA VAL A 486 -12.10 -1.23 -8.17
C VAL A 486 -11.07 -0.42 -7.38
N ASP A 487 -11.53 0.26 -6.32
CA ASP A 487 -10.66 0.85 -5.31
C ASP A 487 -9.72 -0.27 -4.79
N PRO A 488 -8.40 -0.16 -5.02
CA PRO A 488 -7.45 -1.24 -4.77
C PRO A 488 -7.25 -1.58 -3.29
N TYR A 489 -7.79 -0.74 -2.41
CA TYR A 489 -7.91 -1.05 -0.99
C TYR A 489 -9.20 -1.85 -0.74
N THR A 490 -10.34 -1.49 -1.35
CA THR A 490 -11.68 -2.04 -1.03
C THR A 490 -12.19 -3.21 -1.84
N GLY A 491 -11.66 -3.48 -3.04
CA GLY A 491 -12.25 -4.49 -3.90
C GLY A 491 -13.62 -4.09 -4.51
N ALA A 492 -14.14 -2.90 -4.17
CA ALA A 492 -15.39 -2.32 -4.69
C ALA A 492 -15.13 -0.96 -5.37
N GLY A 493 -16.15 -0.35 -5.98
CA GLY A 493 -16.02 1.00 -6.56
C GLY A 493 -15.49 2.02 -5.54
N ARG A 494 -14.91 3.11 -6.07
CA ARG A 494 -14.33 4.24 -5.30
C ARG A 494 -15.09 4.46 -3.98
N TYR A 495 -14.38 4.47 -2.85
CA TYR A 495 -14.99 4.77 -1.55
C TYR A 495 -15.70 6.13 -1.60
N ILE A 496 -17.04 6.12 -1.49
CA ILE A 496 -17.89 7.33 -1.42
C ILE A 496 -18.36 7.49 0.03
N PRO A 497 -17.97 8.56 0.74
CA PRO A 497 -18.43 8.84 2.09
C PRO A 497 -19.97 8.91 2.17
N GLY A 498 -20.58 8.14 3.08
CA GLY A 498 -22.00 8.24 3.41
C GLY A 498 -22.94 7.26 2.70
N SER A 499 -22.44 6.37 1.84
CA SER A 499 -23.26 5.27 1.33
C SER A 499 -23.40 4.15 2.38
N ALA A 500 -24.63 3.89 2.84
CA ALA A 500 -24.95 2.61 3.49
C ALA A 500 -24.67 1.47 2.48
N PRO A 501 -24.33 0.24 2.93
CA PRO A 501 -24.06 -0.85 2.00
C PRO A 501 -25.29 -1.06 1.13
N SER A 502 -25.19 -0.64 -0.13
CA SER A 502 -26.16 -0.98 -1.15
C SER A 502 -26.12 -2.49 -1.29
N ALA A 503 -27.24 -3.15 -1.00
CA ALA A 503 -27.46 -4.55 -1.35
C ALA A 503 -27.47 -4.65 -2.89
N THR A 504 -26.29 -4.67 -3.51
CA THR A 504 -26.16 -5.04 -4.91
C THR A 504 -26.25 -6.56 -4.99
N THR A 505 -27.40 -7.02 -5.50
CA THR A 505 -27.55 -8.36 -6.06
C THR A 505 -26.45 -8.60 -7.08
N ALA A 506 -25.44 -9.36 -6.69
CA ALA A 506 -24.38 -9.80 -7.58
C ALA A 506 -24.99 -10.62 -8.73
N LYS A 507 -24.59 -10.31 -9.97
CA LYS A 507 -24.71 -11.28 -11.07
C LYS A 507 -23.97 -12.56 -10.64
N PRO A 508 -24.51 -13.75 -10.91
CA PRO A 508 -23.94 -14.97 -10.40
C PRO A 508 -22.54 -15.13 -10.98
N ALA A 509 -21.55 -15.10 -10.10
CA ALA A 509 -20.22 -15.56 -10.41
C ALA A 509 -20.33 -16.99 -10.94
N VAL A 510 -19.64 -17.28 -12.04
CA VAL A 510 -19.41 -18.66 -12.45
C VAL A 510 -18.71 -19.32 -11.26
N ALA A 511 -19.42 -20.25 -10.61
CA ALA A 511 -18.94 -20.91 -9.41
C ALA A 511 -17.66 -21.67 -9.77
N VAL A 512 -16.52 -21.14 -9.35
CA VAL A 512 -15.33 -21.97 -9.13
C VAL A 512 -15.73 -22.92 -8.01
N PRO A 513 -15.69 -24.26 -8.21
CA PRO A 513 -16.01 -25.18 -7.14
C PRO A 513 -15.11 -24.86 -5.95
N ASN A 514 -15.72 -24.63 -4.79
CA ASN A 514 -15.00 -24.62 -3.52
C ASN A 514 -14.33 -25.99 -3.38
N LEU A 515 -13.05 -26.08 -3.71
CA LEU A 515 -12.28 -27.33 -3.65
C LEU A 515 -12.03 -27.79 -2.21
N PHE A 516 -12.37 -26.98 -1.21
CA PHE A 516 -12.21 -27.34 0.19
C PHE A 516 -13.44 -26.91 1.01
N PRO A 517 -14.12 -27.84 1.72
CA PRO A 517 -15.21 -27.50 2.61
C PRO A 517 -14.66 -26.74 3.84
N GLY A 518 -15.30 -25.61 4.16
CA GLY A 518 -14.97 -24.78 5.31
C GLY A 518 -15.22 -25.51 6.64
N ILE A 519 -14.35 -25.18 7.61
CA ILE A 519 -14.33 -25.66 8.99
C ILE A 519 -13.79 -27.09 9.14
N TYR A 520 -12.49 -27.20 9.42
CA TYR A 520 -11.89 -28.45 9.90
C TYR A 520 -12.35 -28.73 11.33
N SER A 521 -12.86 -29.94 11.57
CA SER A 521 -13.23 -30.37 12.92
C SER A 521 -11.97 -30.67 13.74
N THR A 522 -11.86 -30.11 14.94
CA THR A 522 -10.77 -30.45 15.87
C THR A 522 -10.85 -31.94 16.27
N PHE A 523 -9.71 -32.58 16.54
CA PHE A 523 -9.58 -34.02 16.84
C PHE A 523 -10.60 -34.58 17.86
N GLY A 524 -11.15 -33.76 18.76
CA GLY A 524 -12.17 -34.17 19.73
C GLY A 524 -13.61 -34.28 19.22
N LEU A 525 -13.91 -33.86 17.98
CA LEU A 525 -15.26 -33.80 17.41
C LEU A 525 -15.51 -34.80 16.27
N ILE A 526 -14.50 -35.54 15.83
CA ILE A 526 -14.61 -36.49 14.71
C ILE A 526 -15.28 -37.79 15.17
N ASN A 527 -16.36 -38.19 14.48
CA ASN A 527 -16.99 -39.50 14.66
C ASN A 527 -16.15 -40.59 13.96
N CYS A 528 -15.01 -40.98 14.56
CA CYS A 528 -14.08 -41.95 13.98
C CYS A 528 -14.77 -43.26 13.55
N ARG A 529 -15.74 -43.75 14.33
CA ARG A 529 -16.50 -44.96 14.00
C ARG A 529 -17.32 -44.81 12.71
N GLY A 530 -17.97 -43.66 12.53
CA GLY A 530 -18.71 -43.33 11.31
C GLY A 530 -17.80 -43.25 10.08
N VAL A 531 -16.64 -42.60 10.24
CA VAL A 531 -15.62 -42.48 9.19
C VAL A 531 -15.10 -43.86 8.77
N LYS A 532 -14.72 -44.72 9.74
CA LYS A 532 -14.27 -46.10 9.48
C LYS A 532 -15.27 -46.90 8.65
N ASN A 533 -16.54 -46.87 9.08
CA ASN A 533 -17.60 -47.61 8.38
C ASN A 533 -17.81 -47.10 6.96
N LYS A 534 -17.74 -45.78 6.75
CA LYS A 534 -18.00 -45.19 5.44
C LYS A 534 -16.84 -45.41 4.47
N ILE A 535 -15.59 -45.26 4.93
CA ILE A 535 -14.40 -45.58 4.13
C ILE A 535 -14.41 -47.07 3.77
N GLY A 536 -14.69 -47.97 4.71
CA GLY A 536 -14.80 -49.40 4.43
C GLY A 536 -15.89 -49.73 3.39
N GLN A 537 -17.07 -49.10 3.52
CA GLN A 537 -18.15 -49.26 2.54
C GLN A 537 -17.74 -48.79 1.15
N LEU A 538 -17.16 -47.59 1.02
CA LEU A 538 -16.73 -47.05 -0.27
C LEU A 538 -15.61 -47.88 -0.88
N ASN A 539 -14.65 -48.32 -0.06
CA ASN A 539 -13.53 -49.14 -0.51
C ASN A 539 -13.96 -50.51 -1.05
N SER A 540 -15.04 -51.08 -0.51
CA SER A 540 -15.62 -52.35 -0.98
C SER A 540 -16.45 -52.25 -2.27
N ASP A 541 -16.81 -51.02 -2.68
CA ASP A 541 -17.63 -50.75 -3.86
C ASP A 541 -16.72 -50.43 -5.06
N SER A 542 -16.27 -51.48 -5.76
CA SER A 542 -15.31 -51.38 -6.87
C SER A 542 -15.83 -50.52 -8.04
N HIS A 543 -17.15 -50.37 -8.19
CA HIS A 543 -17.76 -49.48 -9.18
C HIS A 543 -17.59 -47.99 -8.83
N LYS A 544 -17.36 -47.67 -7.55
CA LYS A 544 -17.26 -46.30 -7.05
C LYS A 544 -15.83 -45.79 -6.93
N VAL A 545 -14.90 -46.66 -6.53
CA VAL A 545 -13.50 -46.28 -6.30
C VAL A 545 -12.59 -46.69 -7.47
N GLY A 546 -13.05 -47.59 -8.34
CA GLY A 546 -12.28 -48.04 -9.50
C GLY A 546 -11.00 -48.78 -9.11
N GLY A 547 -9.90 -48.56 -9.86
CA GLY A 547 -8.58 -49.14 -9.57
C GLY A 547 -7.87 -48.55 -8.35
N SER A 548 -8.42 -47.50 -7.74
CA SER A 548 -7.82 -46.76 -6.62
C SER A 548 -8.21 -47.32 -5.24
N ALA A 549 -8.77 -48.54 -5.19
CA ALA A 549 -9.15 -49.16 -3.92
C ALA A 549 -7.93 -49.36 -3.00
N LEU A 550 -8.13 -49.13 -1.71
CA LEU A 550 -7.16 -49.41 -0.66
C LEU A 550 -7.00 -50.92 -0.50
N SER A 551 -5.74 -51.35 -0.46
CA SER A 551 -5.32 -52.69 -0.02
C SER A 551 -5.70 -52.95 1.43
N SER A 552 -5.59 -54.20 1.88
CA SER A 552 -5.81 -54.59 3.28
C SER A 552 -4.92 -53.80 4.25
N ASP A 553 -3.68 -53.52 3.83
CA ASP A 553 -2.68 -52.86 4.67
C ASP A 553 -2.95 -51.36 4.76
N GLU A 554 -3.33 -50.73 3.64
CA GLU A 554 -3.75 -49.32 3.61
C GLU A 554 -5.05 -49.12 4.42
N LEU A 555 -6.02 -50.02 4.29
CA LEU A 555 -7.26 -49.94 5.07
C LEU A 555 -7.01 -50.15 6.57
N SER A 556 -6.08 -51.03 6.93
CA SER A 556 -5.62 -51.22 8.31
C SER A 556 -4.93 -49.96 8.84
N ALA A 557 -4.09 -49.31 8.03
CA ALA A 557 -3.41 -48.07 8.37
C ALA A 557 -4.39 -46.92 8.65
N VAL A 558 -5.43 -46.75 7.82
CA VAL A 558 -6.50 -45.76 8.04
C VAL A 558 -7.27 -46.04 9.33
N ASN A 559 -7.58 -47.31 9.60
CA ASN A 559 -8.27 -47.68 10.84
C ASN A 559 -7.44 -47.41 12.10
N ALA A 560 -6.13 -47.71 12.06
CA ALA A 560 -5.21 -47.44 13.14
C ALA A 560 -5.03 -45.94 13.41
N LEU A 561 -4.97 -45.12 12.34
CA LEU A 561 -4.95 -43.68 12.48
C LEU A 561 -6.22 -43.14 13.15
N LEU A 562 -7.40 -43.63 12.75
CA LEU A 562 -8.67 -43.20 13.34
C LEU A 562 -8.77 -43.60 14.83
N ASP A 563 -8.15 -44.71 15.25
CA ASP A 563 -8.01 -45.08 16.66
C ASP A 563 -7.02 -44.16 17.41
N LEU A 564 -5.92 -43.77 16.77
CA LEU A 564 -4.97 -42.79 17.33
C LEU A 564 -5.64 -41.43 17.55
N ILE A 565 -6.42 -40.96 16.57
CA ILE A 565 -7.20 -39.72 16.65
C ILE A 565 -8.21 -39.78 17.79
N GLN A 566 -8.94 -40.89 17.92
CA GLN A 566 -9.87 -41.11 19.03
C GLN A 566 -9.16 -41.15 20.40
N GLY A 567 -7.88 -41.51 20.41
CA GLY A 567 -7.01 -41.51 21.59
C GLY A 567 -6.52 -40.14 22.05
N GLY A 568 -6.79 -39.06 21.30
CA GLY A 568 -6.44 -37.68 21.62
C GLY A 568 -5.08 -37.21 21.07
N LYS A 569 -4.88 -35.89 21.06
CA LYS A 569 -3.74 -35.19 20.40
C LYS A 569 -2.36 -35.73 20.82
N ASP A 570 -2.19 -36.07 22.09
CA ASP A 570 -0.89 -36.53 22.64
C ASP A 570 -0.48 -37.92 22.13
N LYS A 571 -1.45 -38.78 21.77
CA LYS A 571 -1.16 -40.11 21.20
C LYS A 571 -0.83 -40.01 19.72
N VAL A 572 -1.50 -39.12 19.00
CA VAL A 572 -1.20 -38.82 17.59
C VAL A 572 0.24 -38.33 17.48
N ALA A 573 0.65 -37.34 18.29
CA ALA A 573 1.99 -36.76 18.22
C ALA A 573 3.14 -37.76 18.50
N LYS A 574 2.88 -38.85 19.25
CA LYS A 574 3.91 -39.83 19.66
C LYS A 574 3.98 -41.07 18.79
N SER A 575 2.96 -41.35 18.00
CA SER A 575 2.81 -42.65 17.31
C SER A 575 2.33 -42.52 15.87
N PHE A 576 2.38 -41.31 15.30
CA PHE A 576 2.10 -41.08 13.90
C PHE A 576 3.20 -41.68 13.00
N ASP A 577 2.80 -42.40 11.96
CA ASP A 577 3.67 -43.15 11.05
C ASP A 577 3.40 -42.72 9.60
N GLN A 578 4.44 -42.67 8.78
CA GLN A 578 4.37 -42.25 7.37
C GLN A 578 3.39 -43.10 6.53
N ARG A 579 3.16 -44.36 6.90
CA ARG A 579 2.20 -45.25 6.23
C ARG A 579 0.76 -44.75 6.28
N TYR A 580 0.40 -43.94 7.28
CA TYR A 580 -0.92 -43.30 7.35
C TYR A 580 -1.11 -42.27 6.23
N TRP A 581 -0.03 -41.58 5.84
CA TRP A 581 -0.07 -40.54 4.81
C TRP A 581 -0.29 -41.09 3.41
N ALA A 582 0.35 -42.22 3.10
CA ALA A 582 0.12 -42.91 1.84
C ALA A 582 -1.36 -43.33 1.67
N ALA A 583 -1.96 -43.89 2.72
CA ALA A 583 -3.34 -44.35 2.67
C ALA A 583 -4.38 -43.20 2.63
N ILE A 584 -4.14 -42.10 3.36
CA ILE A 584 -4.98 -40.90 3.29
C ILE A 584 -4.84 -40.19 1.95
N GLY A 585 -3.61 -40.05 1.44
CA GLY A 585 -3.34 -39.40 0.16
C GLY A 585 -4.10 -40.07 -0.98
N LYS A 586 -4.20 -41.40 -0.97
CA LYS A 586 -4.99 -42.17 -1.93
C LYS A 586 -6.50 -41.87 -1.83
N ILE A 587 -7.05 -41.74 -0.62
CA ILE A 587 -8.45 -41.35 -0.41
C ILE A 587 -8.70 -39.89 -0.85
N ALA A 588 -7.76 -38.99 -0.58
CA ALA A 588 -7.93 -37.56 -0.84
C ALA A 588 -7.69 -37.16 -2.30
N PHE A 589 -6.75 -37.82 -2.98
CA PHE A 589 -6.25 -37.39 -4.29
C PHE A 589 -6.47 -38.41 -5.41
N GLU A 590 -6.55 -39.71 -5.11
CA GLU A 590 -6.68 -40.76 -6.14
C GLU A 590 -8.09 -41.36 -6.25
N TRP A 591 -8.91 -41.27 -5.20
CA TRP A 591 -10.33 -41.66 -5.29
C TRP A 591 -11.09 -40.71 -6.21
N PRO A 592 -12.10 -41.20 -6.96
CA PRO A 592 -12.96 -40.33 -7.76
C PRO A 592 -13.64 -39.27 -6.89
N GLU A 593 -13.75 -38.04 -7.41
CA GLU A 593 -14.22 -36.87 -6.65
C GLU A 593 -15.56 -37.12 -5.95
N ALA A 594 -16.50 -37.80 -6.61
CA ALA A 594 -17.82 -38.13 -6.09
C ALA A 594 -17.81 -39.05 -4.84
N VAL A 595 -16.67 -39.66 -4.51
CA VAL A 595 -16.51 -40.60 -3.40
C VAL A 595 -15.38 -40.22 -2.45
N ARG A 596 -14.71 -39.08 -2.67
CA ARG A 596 -13.74 -38.53 -1.71
C ARG A 596 -14.48 -38.17 -0.43
N PHE A 597 -13.91 -38.59 0.70
CA PHE A 597 -14.55 -38.39 1.99
C PHE A 597 -14.40 -36.92 2.44
N PRO A 598 -15.50 -36.17 2.68
CA PRO A 598 -15.39 -34.77 3.09
C PRO A 598 -14.82 -34.68 4.51
N GLY A 599 -13.69 -34.00 4.66
CA GLY A 599 -13.05 -33.73 5.96
C GLY A 599 -11.87 -34.62 6.34
N LEU A 600 -11.19 -35.22 5.36
CA LEU A 600 -9.77 -35.60 5.49
C LEU A 600 -8.90 -34.52 4.86
#